data_AF-A0A2U2B8Z2-F1
#
_entry.id   AF-A0A2U2B8Z2-F1
#
_cell.length_a   1.000
_cell.length_b   1.000
_cell.length_c   1.000
_cell.angle_alpha   90.00
_cell.angle_beta   90.00
_cell.angle_gamma   90.00
#
_symmetry.space_group_name_H-M   'P 1'
#
loop_
_entity.id
_entity.type
_entity.pdbx_description
1 polymer ?
#
loop_
_entity_poly.entity_id
_entity_poly.type
_entity_poly.pdbx_seq_one_letter_code
_entity_poly.pdbx_strand_id
1 'polypeptide(L)'
;MKCNDFNNKLAFREPLKDVTSEMHQHIETCASCMEAFKKTKALFAFIEEEKQVSVSPYINTRIRVQIENQRTRPKMIRPVFVTVMSVILVILGFFSAELFQNQSNMFDSAEIIASEYYFSDNPGTQLEEIWINTYQDE
;
A
#
# COMPACT_ATOMS: atom_id res chain seq x y z
N MET A 1 -56.48 -5.11 -17.57
CA MET A 1 -56.23 -5.94 -16.37
C MET A 1 -57.53 -6.05 -15.56
N LYS A 2 -57.75 -7.14 -14.81
CA LYS A 2 -58.90 -7.25 -13.89
C LYS A 2 -58.57 -6.56 -12.56
N CYS A 3 -59.58 -5.99 -11.88
CA CYS A 3 -59.38 -5.29 -10.60
C CYS A 3 -58.73 -6.15 -9.51
N ASN A 4 -59.02 -7.46 -9.48
CA ASN A 4 -58.40 -8.38 -8.53
C ASN A 4 -56.89 -8.50 -8.76
N ASP A 5 -56.48 -8.65 -10.03
CA ASP A 5 -55.07 -8.73 -10.41
C ASP A 5 -54.34 -7.42 -10.12
N PHE A 6 -55.02 -6.27 -10.28
CA PHE A 6 -54.49 -4.96 -9.88
C PHE A 6 -54.18 -4.90 -8.40
N ASN A 7 -55.15 -5.25 -7.55
CA ASN A 7 -55.01 -5.18 -6.10
C ASN A 7 -53.95 -6.17 -5.59
N ASN A 8 -53.86 -7.35 -6.20
CA ASN A 8 -52.86 -8.34 -5.85
C ASN A 8 -51.44 -7.85 -6.20
N LYS A 9 -51.26 -7.31 -7.42
CA LYS A 9 -50.00 -6.66 -7.82
C LYS A 9 -49.66 -5.44 -6.95
N LEU A 10 -50.66 -4.69 -6.49
CA LEU A 10 -50.47 -3.54 -5.62
C LEU A 10 -50.01 -3.94 -4.21
N ALA A 11 -50.53 -5.04 -3.66
CA ALA A 11 -50.20 -5.54 -2.33
C ALA A 11 -48.78 -6.13 -2.22
N PHE A 12 -48.31 -6.80 -3.28
CA PHE A 12 -46.98 -7.42 -3.31
C PHE A 12 -45.88 -6.49 -3.87
N ARG A 13 -46.17 -5.21 -4.10
CA ARG A 13 -45.22 -4.27 -4.71
C ARG A 13 -44.25 -3.70 -3.68
N GLU A 14 -42.97 -3.71 -4.03
CA GLU A 14 -41.93 -2.95 -3.34
C GLU A 14 -42.06 -1.45 -3.69
N PRO A 15 -41.84 -0.54 -2.71
CA PRO A 15 -42.10 0.90 -2.86
C PRO A 15 -41.28 1.61 -3.96
N LEU A 16 -40.20 0.99 -4.46
CA LEU A 16 -39.22 1.57 -5.39
C LEU A 16 -39.36 1.09 -6.85
N LYS A 17 -40.23 0.13 -7.15
CA LYS A 17 -40.39 -0.39 -8.53
C LYS A 17 -41.42 0.44 -9.28
N ASP A 18 -41.09 0.99 -10.45
CA ASP A 18 -42.01 1.79 -11.28
C ASP A 18 -43.33 1.06 -11.61
N VAL A 19 -44.40 1.84 -11.77
CA VAL A 19 -45.72 1.31 -12.12
C VAL A 19 -45.64 0.75 -13.54
N THR A 20 -46.04 -0.51 -13.73
CA THR A 20 -46.11 -1.11 -15.07
C THR A 20 -47.09 -0.34 -15.96
N SER A 21 -46.81 -0.27 -17.27
CA SER A 21 -47.68 0.42 -18.23
C SER A 21 -49.15 -0.05 -18.18
N GLU A 22 -49.37 -1.36 -17.94
CA GLU A 22 -50.70 -1.95 -17.78
C GLU A 22 -51.46 -1.43 -16.55
N MET A 23 -50.76 -1.13 -15.46
CA MET A 23 -51.36 -0.57 -14.24
C MET A 23 -51.74 0.89 -14.43
N HIS A 24 -50.91 1.66 -15.15
CA HIS A 24 -51.23 3.05 -15.49
C HIS A 24 -52.53 3.15 -16.29
N GLN A 25 -52.66 2.34 -17.34
CA GLN A 25 -53.87 2.30 -18.16
C GLN A 25 -55.12 1.87 -17.36
N HIS A 26 -54.94 0.99 -16.37
CA HIS A 26 -56.05 0.54 -15.52
C HIS A 26 -56.49 1.60 -14.50
N ILE A 27 -55.55 2.38 -13.96
CA ILE A 27 -55.85 3.49 -13.03
C ILE A 27 -56.65 4.59 -13.73
N GLU A 28 -56.36 4.86 -15.01
CA GLU A 28 -57.10 5.86 -15.80
C GLU A 28 -58.54 5.44 -16.13
N THR A 29 -58.79 4.13 -16.19
CA THR A 29 -60.09 3.57 -16.59
C THR A 29 -60.96 3.13 -15.42
N CYS A 30 -60.38 2.88 -14.24
CA CYS A 30 -61.11 2.35 -13.08
C CYS A 30 -60.95 3.23 -11.83
N ALA A 31 -62.03 3.91 -11.44
CA ALA A 31 -62.03 4.83 -10.30
C ALA A 31 -61.72 4.14 -8.96
N SER A 32 -62.17 2.90 -8.73
CA SER A 32 -61.92 2.16 -7.49
C SER A 32 -60.45 1.75 -7.35
N CYS A 33 -59.81 1.32 -8.43
CA CYS A 33 -58.38 1.00 -8.45
C CYS A 33 -57.52 2.26 -8.32
N MET A 34 -57.95 3.40 -8.87
CA MET A 34 -57.30 4.68 -8.65
C MET A 34 -57.33 5.10 -7.17
N GLU A 35 -58.47 4.92 -6.50
CA GLU A 35 -58.59 5.26 -5.08
C GLU A 35 -57.70 4.36 -4.20
N ALA A 36 -57.68 3.06 -4.48
CA ALA A 36 -56.79 2.11 -3.80
C ALA A 36 -55.31 2.46 -4.00
N PHE A 37 -54.93 2.87 -5.22
CA PHE A 37 -53.57 3.33 -5.52
C PHE A 37 -53.19 4.62 -4.76
N LYS A 38 -54.11 5.58 -4.65
CA LYS A 38 -53.87 6.81 -3.88
C LYS A 38 -53.67 6.53 -2.39
N LYS A 39 -54.49 5.64 -1.80
CA LYS A 39 -54.39 5.26 -0.39
C LYS A 39 -53.08 4.54 -0.08
N THR A 40 -52.68 3.61 -0.94
CA THR A 40 -51.40 2.89 -0.79
C THR A 40 -50.19 3.83 -0.96
N LYS A 41 -50.23 4.75 -1.92
CA LYS A 41 -49.18 5.78 -2.08
C LYS A 41 -49.07 6.69 -0.85
N ALA A 42 -50.19 7.11 -0.27
CA ALA A 42 -50.21 7.93 0.93
C ALA A 42 -49.63 7.17 2.14
N LEU A 43 -49.95 5.88 2.29
CA LEU A 43 -49.40 5.03 3.34
C LEU A 43 -47.87 4.90 3.21
N PHE A 44 -47.34 4.67 2.01
CA PHE A 44 -45.89 4.62 1.82
C PHE A 44 -45.20 5.96 2.04
N ALA A 45 -45.85 7.08 1.68
CA ALA A 45 -45.31 8.41 1.97
C ALA A 45 -45.19 8.66 3.48
N PHE A 46 -46.20 8.25 4.26
CA PHE A 46 -46.17 8.33 5.72
C PHE A 46 -45.05 7.46 6.32
N ILE A 47 -44.88 6.23 5.82
CA ILE A 47 -43.80 5.34 6.26
C ILE A 47 -42.43 5.96 5.93
N GLU A 48 -42.27 6.55 4.74
CA GLU A 48 -40.99 7.17 4.35
C GLU A 48 -40.68 8.39 5.22
N GLU A 49 -41.69 9.18 5.59
CA GLU A 49 -41.56 10.31 6.52
C GLU A 49 -41.12 9.84 7.92
N GLU A 50 -41.75 8.80 8.47
CA GLU A 50 -41.33 8.21 9.76
C GLU A 50 -39.94 7.54 9.67
N LYS A 51 -39.60 6.97 8.51
CA LYS A 51 -38.31 6.33 8.25
C LYS A 51 -37.20 7.31 7.91
N GLN A 52 -37.46 8.63 7.91
CA GLN A 52 -36.38 9.63 7.90
C GLN A 52 -35.64 9.62 9.25
N VAL A 53 -34.93 8.52 9.49
CA VAL A 53 -33.90 8.42 10.51
C VAL A 53 -32.94 9.56 10.25
N SER A 54 -32.83 10.46 11.22
CA SER A 54 -31.93 11.60 11.20
C SER A 54 -30.57 11.15 10.71
N VAL A 55 -30.24 11.47 9.46
CA VAL A 55 -28.95 11.11 8.89
C VAL A 55 -27.92 11.82 9.74
N SER A 56 -27.06 11.06 10.43
CA SER A 56 -26.06 11.63 11.32
C SER A 56 -25.28 12.70 10.55
N PRO A 57 -25.20 13.94 11.04
CA PRO A 57 -24.59 15.07 10.31
C PRO A 57 -23.10 14.83 10.02
N TYR A 58 -22.50 13.82 10.63
CA TYR A 58 -21.11 13.42 10.47
C TYR A 58 -20.87 12.37 9.38
N ILE A 59 -21.91 11.82 8.74
CA ILE A 59 -21.73 10.85 7.64
C ILE A 59 -21.06 11.53 6.44
N ASN A 60 -21.53 12.72 6.07
CA ASN A 60 -20.96 13.49 4.97
C ASN A 60 -19.50 13.88 5.22
N THR A 61 -19.14 14.21 6.47
CA THR A 61 -17.75 14.54 6.82
C THR A 61 -16.86 13.31 6.73
N ARG A 62 -17.30 12.15 7.23
CA ARG A 62 -16.56 10.89 7.13
C ARG A 62 -16.34 10.45 5.68
N ILE A 63 -17.38 10.57 4.83
CA ILE A 63 -17.28 10.25 3.40
C ILE A 63 -16.28 11.19 2.72
N ARG A 64 -16.35 12.50 2.99
CA ARG A 64 -15.42 13.49 2.41
C ARG A 64 -13.97 13.20 2.78
N VAL A 65 -13.71 12.93 4.07
CA VAL A 65 -12.38 12.58 4.56
C VAL A 65 -11.86 11.30 3.91
N GLN A 66 -12.72 10.30 3.71
CA GLN A 66 -12.32 9.05 3.05
C GLN A 66 -11.95 9.27 1.57
N ILE A 67 -12.74 10.07 0.83
CA ILE A 67 -12.46 10.40 -0.58
C ILE A 67 -11.16 11.21 -0.71
N GLU A 68 -10.96 12.19 0.18
CA GLU A 68 -9.78 13.04 0.18
C GLU A 68 -8.52 12.24 0.52
N ASN A 69 -8.57 11.40 1.56
CA ASN A 69 -7.47 10.50 1.93
C ASN A 69 -7.13 9.48 0.84
N GLN A 70 -8.09 9.06 0.02
CA GLN A 70 -7.79 8.19 -1.12
C GLN A 70 -7.06 8.93 -2.25
N ARG A 71 -7.33 10.22 -2.44
CA ARG A 71 -6.65 11.06 -3.45
C ARG A 71 -5.25 11.50 -3.02
N THR A 72 -5.03 11.70 -1.72
CA THR A 72 -3.77 12.22 -1.17
C THR A 72 -2.80 11.15 -0.68
N ARG A 73 -3.18 9.86 -0.67
CA ARG A 73 -2.24 8.79 -0.34
C ARG A 73 -1.10 8.77 -1.38
N PRO A 74 0.15 9.07 -1.00
CA PRO A 74 1.27 8.87 -1.90
C PRO A 74 1.33 7.38 -2.23
N LYS A 75 1.10 7.05 -3.51
CA LYS A 75 1.23 5.67 -4.02
C LYS A 75 2.58 5.14 -3.54
N MET A 76 2.53 4.01 -2.83
CA MET A 76 3.64 3.34 -2.13
C MET A 76 5.01 3.50 -2.81
N ILE A 77 5.79 4.52 -2.43
CA ILE A 77 7.23 4.62 -2.77
C ILE A 77 8.07 3.82 -1.74
N ARG A 78 7.50 3.52 -0.57
CA ARG A 78 8.17 2.82 0.52
C ARG A 78 8.79 1.46 0.14
N PRO A 79 8.12 0.52 -0.56
CA PRO A 79 8.71 -0.78 -0.84
C PRO A 79 9.85 -0.72 -1.87
N VAL A 80 9.79 0.23 -2.83
CA VAL A 80 10.84 0.42 -3.83
C VAL A 80 12.09 1.03 -3.21
N PHE A 81 11.93 1.97 -2.28
CA PHE A 81 13.08 2.59 -1.61
C PHE A 81 13.88 1.58 -0.77
N VAL A 82 13.19 0.69 -0.04
CA VAL A 82 13.84 -0.33 0.80
C VAL A 82 14.61 -1.34 -0.03
N THR A 83 14.06 -1.77 -1.17
CA THR A 83 14.75 -2.72 -2.07
C THR A 83 15.99 -2.10 -2.70
N VAL A 84 15.92 -0.85 -3.16
CA VAL A 84 17.08 -0.13 -3.71
C VAL A 84 18.18 0.05 -2.66
N MET A 85 17.82 0.46 -1.43
CA MET A 85 18.80 0.60 -0.34
C MET A 85 19.47 -0.72 0.04
N SER A 86 18.71 -1.83 0.05
CA SER A 86 19.26 -3.16 0.33
C SER A 86 20.32 -3.57 -0.70
N VAL A 87 20.08 -3.31 -1.99
CA VAL A 87 21.04 -3.65 -3.05
C VAL A 87 22.31 -2.83 -2.93
N ILE A 88 22.20 -1.53 -2.61
CA ILE A 88 23.36 -0.64 -2.43
C ILE A 88 24.22 -1.11 -1.25
N LEU A 89 23.61 -1.53 -0.14
CA LEU A 89 24.36 -2.03 1.02
C LEU A 89 25.13 -3.32 0.72
N VAL A 90 24.56 -4.22 -0.09
CA VAL A 90 25.26 -5.46 -0.51
C VAL A 90 26.48 -5.13 -1.37
N ILE A 91 26.34 -4.18 -2.30
CA ILE A 91 27.45 -3.74 -3.17
C ILE A 91 28.56 -3.09 -2.34
N LEU A 92 28.21 -2.17 -1.42
CA LEU A 92 29.18 -1.54 -0.54
C LEU A 92 29.87 -2.55 0.39
N GLY A 93 29.12 -3.53 0.90
CA GLY A 93 29.65 -4.62 1.71
C GLY A 93 30.70 -5.43 0.93
N PHE A 94 30.40 -5.79 -0.32
CA PHE A 94 31.32 -6.54 -1.18
C PHE A 94 32.63 -5.77 -1.43
N PHE A 95 32.56 -4.49 -1.83
CA PHE A 95 33.76 -3.67 -2.03
C PHE A 95 34.54 -3.43 -0.74
N SER A 96 33.86 -3.27 0.39
CA SER A 96 34.53 -3.11 1.68
C SER A 96 35.31 -4.36 2.08
N ALA A 97 34.76 -5.56 1.82
CA ALA A 97 35.41 -6.82 2.14
C ALA A 97 36.72 -7.01 1.37
N GLU A 98 36.76 -6.64 0.08
CA GLU A 98 38.01 -6.69 -0.71
C GLU A 98 39.08 -5.74 -0.16
N LEU A 99 38.71 -4.53 0.27
CA LEU A 99 39.66 -3.59 0.87
C LEU A 99 40.22 -4.12 2.20
N PHE A 100 39.38 -4.67 3.07
CA PHE A 100 39.83 -5.24 4.34
C PHE A 100 40.69 -6.49 4.16
N GLN A 101 40.38 -7.35 3.18
CA GLN A 101 41.18 -8.54 2.90
C GLN A 101 42.58 -8.19 2.37
N ASN A 102 42.68 -7.16 1.52
CA ASN A 102 43.99 -6.68 1.06
C ASN A 102 44.81 -6.06 2.21
N GLN A 103 44.14 -5.41 3.16
CA GLN A 103 44.79 -4.84 4.33
C GLN A 103 45.26 -5.91 5.32
N SER A 104 44.47 -6.96 5.59
CA SER A 104 44.90 -8.07 6.47
C SER A 104 46.09 -8.82 5.90
N ASN A 105 46.11 -9.07 4.57
CA ASN A 105 47.25 -9.72 3.91
C ASN A 105 48.55 -8.89 4.06
N MET A 106 48.46 -7.55 4.01
CA MET A 106 49.61 -6.69 4.27
C MET A 106 50.08 -6.76 5.72
N PHE A 107 49.17 -6.73 6.71
CA PHE A 107 49.55 -6.83 8.12
C PHE A 107 50.17 -8.18 8.45
N ASP A 108 49.60 -9.29 7.96
CA ASP A 108 50.16 -10.62 8.15
C ASP A 108 51.57 -10.71 7.54
N SER A 109 51.77 -10.15 6.33
CA SER A 109 53.10 -10.14 5.71
C SER A 109 54.10 -9.27 6.50
N ALA A 110 53.69 -8.12 7.03
CA ALA A 110 54.56 -7.25 7.81
C ALA A 110 54.92 -7.86 9.17
N GLU A 111 54.00 -8.56 9.82
CA GLU A 111 54.24 -9.29 11.07
C GLU A 111 55.19 -10.48 10.84
N ILE A 112 55.00 -11.23 9.76
CA ILE A 112 55.90 -12.33 9.38
C ILE A 112 57.31 -11.79 9.13
N ILE A 113 57.46 -10.72 8.34
CA ILE A 113 58.76 -10.08 8.05
C ILE A 113 59.44 -9.56 9.32
N ALA A 114 58.68 -8.92 10.21
CA ALA A 114 59.22 -8.44 11.48
C ALA A 114 59.65 -9.61 12.40
N SER A 115 58.85 -10.67 12.46
CA SER A 115 59.18 -11.85 13.27
C SER A 115 60.45 -12.55 12.74
N GLU A 116 60.56 -12.73 11.42
CA GLU A 116 61.75 -13.33 10.80
C GLU A 116 63.00 -12.48 11.05
N TYR A 117 62.87 -11.16 11.03
CA TYR A 117 63.95 -10.24 11.40
C TYR A 117 64.39 -10.44 12.87
N TYR A 118 63.46 -10.47 13.83
CA TYR A 118 63.79 -10.61 15.27
C TYR A 118 64.25 -12.01 15.69
N PHE A 119 63.80 -13.05 15.00
CA PHE A 119 64.16 -14.44 15.30
C PHE A 119 65.33 -14.97 14.44
N SER A 120 65.86 -14.16 13.52
CA SER A 120 67.11 -14.50 12.83
C SER A 120 68.28 -14.48 13.82
N ASP A 121 69.21 -15.42 13.67
CA ASP A 121 70.37 -15.57 14.57
C ASP A 121 71.31 -14.34 14.54
N ASN A 122 71.10 -13.37 13.64
CA ASN A 122 71.93 -12.17 13.55
C ASN A 122 71.24 -10.96 12.87
N PRO A 123 70.26 -10.30 13.54
CA PRO A 123 69.40 -9.28 12.94
C PRO A 123 70.13 -8.04 12.42
N GLY A 124 71.30 -7.72 12.99
CA GLY A 124 72.10 -6.56 12.57
C GLY A 124 72.79 -6.72 11.22
N THR A 125 73.11 -7.96 10.81
CA THR A 125 73.93 -8.20 9.61
C THR A 125 73.19 -8.01 8.30
N GLN A 126 71.90 -8.34 8.24
CA GLN A 126 71.13 -8.17 7.00
C GLN A 126 70.88 -6.69 6.67
N LEU A 127 70.66 -5.83 7.69
CA LEU A 127 70.58 -4.38 7.48
C LEU A 127 71.92 -3.79 7.06
N GLU A 128 73.03 -4.23 7.66
CA GLU A 128 74.36 -3.81 7.26
C GLU A 128 74.69 -4.23 5.83
N GLU A 129 74.35 -5.45 5.41
CA GLU A 129 74.57 -5.93 4.04
C GLU A 129 73.71 -5.17 3.01
N ILE A 130 72.44 -4.90 3.32
CA ILE A 130 71.58 -4.11 2.44
C ILE A 130 72.10 -2.67 2.35
N TRP A 131 72.51 -2.06 3.47
CA TRP A 131 73.03 -0.70 3.48
C TRP A 131 74.39 -0.57 2.76
N ILE A 132 75.31 -1.52 2.97
CA ILE A 132 76.61 -1.54 2.28
C ILE A 132 76.43 -1.73 0.78
N ASN A 133 75.56 -2.64 0.35
CA ASN A 133 75.34 -2.88 -1.09
C ASN A 133 74.60 -1.73 -1.78
N THR A 134 73.73 -0.99 -1.07
CA THR A 134 72.98 0.13 -1.65
C THR A 134 73.88 1.32 -1.99
N TYR A 135 75.03 1.50 -1.31
CA TYR A 135 75.99 2.58 -1.57
C TYR A 135 77.22 2.15 -2.38
N GLN A 136 77.30 0.88 -2.79
CA GLN A 136 78.41 0.37 -3.61
C GLN A 136 78.16 0.47 -5.12
N ASP A 137 76.91 0.71 -5.53
CA ASP A 137 76.48 0.84 -6.94
C ASP A 137 76.25 2.31 -7.39
N GLU A 138 76.74 3.31 -6.64
CA GLU A 138 76.97 4.70 -7.11
C GLU A 138 78.46 4.95 -7.38
#